data_AF-A0A7G7W432-F1
#
_entry.id   AF-A0A7G7W432-F1
#
_cell.length_a   1.000
_cell.length_b   1.000
_cell.length_c   1.000
_cell.angle_alpha   90.00
_cell.angle_beta   90.00
_cell.angle_gamma   90.00
#
_symmetry.space_group_name_H-M   'P 1'
#
loop_
_entity.id
_entity.type
_entity.pdbx_description
1 polymer ?
#
loop_
_entity_poly.entity_id
_entity_poly.type
_entity_poly.pdbx_seq_one_letter_code
_entity_poly.pdbx_strand_id
1 'polypeptide(L)'
;MPAHCPVCNVAYEPEPGFYWGAMFVSYGFSVAIFALSGVLCYYLLNDPAVWVYVLTVAVIVLATTPLVLRYSRALMLYLFGGISYNPRLNEPTNQQLDSVVNHSDFN
;
A
#
# COMPACT_ATOMS: atom_id res chain seq x y z
N MET A 1 -8.19 -17.05 5.01
CA MET A 1 -6.77 -16.66 4.86
C MET A 1 -6.00 -17.34 5.98
N PRO A 2 -4.90 -18.04 5.68
CA PRO A 2 -4.05 -18.58 6.74
C PRO A 2 -3.55 -17.44 7.63
N ALA A 3 -3.42 -17.64 8.94
CA ALA A 3 -2.96 -16.61 9.87
C ALA A 3 -1.49 -16.21 9.62
N HIS A 4 -0.72 -17.11 9.01
CA HIS A 4 0.69 -16.94 8.70
C HIS A 4 0.97 -17.23 7.23
N CYS A 5 2.02 -16.59 6.71
CA CYS A 5 2.49 -16.82 5.35
C CYS A 5 3.11 -18.24 5.24
N PRO A 6 2.76 -19.06 4.23
CA PRO A 6 3.30 -20.41 4.09
C PRO A 6 4.78 -20.44 3.67
N VAL A 7 5.34 -19.33 3.18
CA VAL A 7 6.74 -19.24 2.71
C VAL A 7 7.67 -18.76 3.82
N CYS A 8 7.29 -17.71 4.54
CA CYS A 8 8.13 -17.08 5.56
C CYS A 8 7.62 -17.23 6.99
N ASN A 9 6.46 -17.88 7.18
CA ASN A 9 5.78 -18.07 8.48
C ASN A 9 5.55 -16.77 9.27
N VAL A 10 5.55 -15.61 8.60
CA VAL A 10 5.24 -14.32 9.21
C VAL A 10 3.73 -14.18 9.38
N ALA A 11 3.31 -13.67 10.55
CA ALA A 11 1.92 -13.34 10.80
C ALA A 11 1.46 -12.16 9.93
N TYR A 12 0.29 -12.27 9.30
CA TYR A 12 -0.30 -11.16 8.54
C TYR A 12 -0.72 -10.00 9.45
N GLU A 13 -0.87 -10.27 10.75
CA GLU A 13 -1.10 -9.30 11.81
C GLU A 13 0.07 -9.39 12.80
N PRO A 14 1.07 -8.50 12.71
CA PRO A 14 2.19 -8.48 13.65
C PRO A 14 1.72 -8.20 15.08
N GLU A 15 0.72 -7.32 15.23
CA GLU A 15 0.14 -6.90 16.51
C GLU A 15 -1.40 -6.83 16.43
N PRO A 16 -2.13 -7.18 17.52
CA PRO A 16 -3.57 -7.00 17.59
C PRO A 16 -3.91 -5.51 17.48
N GLY A 17 -4.59 -5.12 16.40
CA GLY A 17 -4.92 -3.72 16.12
C GLY A 17 -4.16 -3.08 14.95
N PHE A 18 -3.27 -3.83 14.29
CA PHE A 18 -2.54 -3.36 13.10
C PHE A 18 -3.45 -2.74 12.02
N TYR A 19 -4.59 -3.36 11.74
CA TYR A 19 -5.56 -2.84 10.75
C TYR A 19 -6.23 -1.54 11.17
N TRP A 20 -6.45 -1.32 12.48
CA TRP A 20 -6.98 -0.05 12.98
C TRP A 20 -5.97 1.08 12.79
N GLY A 21 -4.69 0.82 13.09
CA GLY A 21 -3.62 1.79 12.81
C GLY A 21 -3.50 2.12 11.32
N ALA A 22 -3.56 1.11 10.46
CA ALA A 22 -3.55 1.31 9.01
C ALA A 22 -4.76 2.11 8.51
N MET A 23 -5.92 2.01 9.17
CA MET A 23 -7.08 2.85 8.86
C MET A 23 -6.84 4.33 9.20
N PHE A 24 -6.27 4.63 10.37
CA PHE A 24 -5.97 6.01 10.78
C PHE A 24 -4.93 6.67 9.86
N VAL A 25 -3.89 5.94 9.46
CA VAL A 25 -2.89 6.45 8.50
C VAL A 25 -3.54 6.77 7.16
N SER A 26 -4.43 5.92 6.65
CA SER A 26 -5.17 6.17 5.40
C SER A 26 -6.06 7.41 5.49
N TYR A 27 -6.70 7.62 6.63
CA TYR A 27 -7.51 8.81 6.89
C TYR A 27 -6.65 10.08 6.89
N GLY A 28 -5.49 10.06 7.56
CA GLY A 28 -4.54 11.18 7.54
C GLY A 28 -4.10 11.55 6.13
N PHE A 29 -3.77 10.56 5.29
CA PHE A 29 -3.45 10.79 3.88
C PHE A 29 -4.62 11.38 3.09
N SER A 30 -5.84 10.89 3.32
CA SER A 30 -7.02 11.38 2.61
C SER A 30 -7.32 12.85 2.94
N VAL A 31 -7.19 13.23 4.22
CA VAL A 31 -7.30 14.63 4.67
C VAL A 31 -6.21 15.50 4.07
N ALA A 32 -4.97 15.00 4.02
CA ALA A 32 -3.85 15.73 3.40
C ALA A 32 -4.08 15.96 1.90
N ILE A 33 -4.55 14.94 1.16
CA ILE A 33 -4.87 15.05 -0.27
C ILE A 33 -6.03 16.04 -0.48
N PHE A 34 -7.05 16.01 0.37
CA PHE A 34 -8.17 16.96 0.31
C PHE A 34 -7.68 18.40 0.50
N ALA A 35 -6.89 18.66 1.54
CA ALA A 35 -6.33 19.99 1.79
C ALA A 35 -5.41 20.46 0.65
N LEU A 36 -4.51 19.59 0.18
CA LEU A 36 -3.60 19.89 -0.93
C LEU A 36 -4.36 20.18 -2.22
N SER A 37 -5.33 19.35 -2.59
CA SER A 37 -6.13 19.55 -3.81
C SER A 37 -6.97 20.83 -3.76
N GLY A 38 -7.49 21.21 -2.59
CA GLY A 38 -8.18 22.49 -2.40
C GLY A 38 -7.26 23.69 -2.63
N VAL A 39 -6.07 23.68 -2.00
CA VAL A 39 -5.05 24.73 -2.19
C VAL A 39 -4.58 24.77 -3.65
N LEU A 40 -4.33 23.62 -4.27
CA LEU A 40 -3.89 23.54 -5.66
C LEU A 40 -4.96 24.08 -6.61
N CYS A 41 -6.23 23.77 -6.38
CA CYS A 41 -7.32 24.30 -7.20
C CYS A 41 -7.42 25.83 -7.10
N TYR A 42 -7.26 26.38 -5.89
CA TYR A 42 -7.29 27.83 -5.68
C TYR A 42 -6.20 28.54 -6.49
N TYR A 43 -4.94 28.10 -6.34
CA TYR A 43 -3.81 28.73 -7.02
C TYR A 43 -3.75 28.47 -8.53
N LEU A 44 -4.18 27.28 -8.99
CA LEU A 44 -4.00 26.86 -10.38
C LEU A 44 -5.18 27.27 -11.28
N LEU A 45 -6.41 27.28 -10.75
CA LEU A 45 -7.62 27.61 -11.52
C LEU A 45 -8.14 29.03 -11.26
N ASN A 46 -7.50 29.81 -10.38
CA ASN A 46 -7.80 31.22 -10.13
C ASN A 46 -9.27 31.47 -9.76
N ASP A 47 -9.71 30.86 -8.65
CA ASP A 47 -11.07 30.97 -8.09
C ASP A 47 -12.22 30.51 -9.02
N PRO A 48 -12.26 29.22 -9.43
CA PRO A 48 -13.38 28.67 -10.18
C PRO A 48 -14.65 28.50 -9.32
N ALA A 49 -15.77 28.18 -9.96
CA ALA A 49 -17.02 27.90 -9.24
C ALA A 49 -16.89 26.69 -8.29
N VAL A 50 -17.67 26.69 -7.20
CA VAL A 50 -17.66 25.64 -6.15
C VAL A 50 -17.80 24.22 -6.70
N TRP A 51 -18.60 24.02 -7.75
CA TRP A 51 -18.78 22.72 -8.39
C TRP A 51 -17.49 22.13 -8.97
N VAL A 52 -16.58 22.99 -9.44
CA VAL A 52 -15.27 22.57 -9.97
C VAL A 52 -14.43 22.01 -8.83
N TYR A 53 -14.42 22.67 -7.67
CA TYR A 53 -13.73 22.16 -6.48
C TYR A 53 -14.25 20.79 -6.04
N VAL A 54 -15.57 20.60 -6.01
CA VAL A 54 -16.16 19.30 -5.60
C VAL A 54 -15.74 18.20 -6.57
N LEU A 55 -15.83 18.44 -7.88
CA LEU A 55 -15.45 17.45 -8.89
C LEU A 55 -13.95 17.15 -8.90
N THR A 56 -13.08 18.17 -8.85
CA THR A 56 -11.63 17.96 -8.88
C THR A 56 -11.17 17.17 -7.67
N VAL A 57 -11.63 17.54 -6.47
CA VAL A 57 -11.29 16.84 -5.24
C VAL A 57 -11.83 15.40 -5.27
N ALA A 58 -13.08 15.19 -5.69
CA ALA A 58 -13.65 13.84 -5.80
C ALA A 58 -12.85 12.94 -6.76
N VAL A 59 -12.49 13.46 -7.94
CA VAL A 59 -11.69 12.72 -8.93
C VAL A 59 -10.30 12.40 -8.39
N ILE A 60 -9.61 13.37 -7.78
CA ILE A 60 -8.27 13.17 -7.20
C ILE A 60 -8.33 12.12 -6.09
N VAL A 61 -9.30 12.22 -5.17
CA VAL A 61 -9.44 11.26 -4.06
C VAL A 61 -9.73 9.87 -4.58
N LEU A 62 -10.66 9.70 -5.52
CA LEU A 62 -10.98 8.39 -6.10
C LEU A 62 -9.79 7.78 -6.85
N ALA A 63 -9.07 8.58 -7.63
CA ALA A 63 -7.87 8.13 -8.33
C ALA A 63 -6.74 7.74 -7.36
N THR A 64 -6.62 8.44 -6.24
CA THR A 64 -5.54 8.24 -5.27
C THR A 64 -5.90 7.21 -4.19
N THR A 65 -7.18 6.83 -4.06
CA THR A 65 -7.67 5.81 -3.11
C THR A 65 -6.89 4.48 -3.17
N PRO A 66 -6.71 3.82 -4.33
CA PRO A 66 -5.96 2.56 -4.38
C PRO A 66 -4.50 2.72 -3.97
N LEU A 67 -3.89 3.88 -4.25
CA LEU A 67 -2.52 4.18 -3.86
C LEU A 67 -2.43 4.37 -2.34
N VAL A 68 -3.30 5.18 -1.73
CA VAL A 68 -3.30 5.44 -0.28
C VAL A 68 -3.48 4.16 0.51
N LEU A 69 -4.40 3.29 0.09
CA LEU A 69 -4.62 2.00 0.77
C LEU A 69 -3.38 1.10 0.74
N ARG A 70 -2.65 1.07 -0.38
CA ARG A 70 -1.41 0.29 -0.51
C ARG A 70 -0.28 0.89 0.31
N TYR A 71 -0.07 2.20 0.22
CA TYR A 71 0.99 2.90 0.97
C TYR A 71 0.73 2.89 2.48
N SER A 72 -0.51 3.07 2.91
CA SER A 72 -0.85 3.05 4.33
C SER A 72 -0.53 1.72 5.00
N ARG A 73 -0.80 0.60 4.32
CA ARG A 73 -0.46 -0.74 4.83
C ARG A 73 1.05 -0.97 4.86
N ALA A 74 1.77 -0.57 3.81
CA ALA A 74 3.23 -0.66 3.78
C ALA A 74 3.88 0.20 4.86
N LEU A 75 3.40 1.43 5.06
CA LEU A 75 3.93 2.37 6.04
C LEU A 75 3.69 1.89 7.46
N MET A 76 2.53 1.28 7.75
CA MET A 76 2.27 0.64 9.04
C MET A 76 3.22 -0.54 9.31
N LEU A 77 3.55 -1.35 8.30
CA LEU A 77 4.57 -2.41 8.43
C LEU A 77 5.98 -1.83 8.66
N TYR A 78 6.32 -0.71 8.03
CA TYR A 78 7.61 -0.04 8.24
C TYR A 78 7.72 0.58 9.64
N LEU A 79 6.63 1.16 10.15
CA LEU A 79 6.62 1.81 11.47
C LEU A 79 6.53 0.80 12.62
N PHE A 80 5.69 -0.23 12.49
CA PHE A 80 5.34 -1.15 13.58
C PHE A 80 5.60 -2.63 13.28
N GLY A 81 5.95 -2.99 12.05
CA GLY A 81 6.11 -4.38 11.66
C GLY A 81 7.33 -5.05 12.28
N GLY A 82 8.41 -4.30 12.56
CA GLY A 82 9.62 -4.84 13.21
C GLY A 82 10.28 -6.01 12.46
N ILE A 83 9.84 -6.33 11.23
CA ILE A 83 10.32 -7.47 10.46
C ILE A 83 11.59 -7.06 9.72
N SER A 84 12.71 -7.67 10.09
CA SER A 84 13.96 -7.55 9.36
C SER A 84 13.89 -8.36 8.06
N TYR A 85 14.30 -7.74 6.96
CA TYR A 85 14.38 -8.41 5.65
C TYR A 85 15.45 -9.52 5.70
N ASN A 86 15.02 -10.77 5.54
CA ASN A 86 15.91 -11.92 5.40
C ASN A 86 16.14 -12.22 3.91
N PRO A 87 17.33 -11.91 3.34
CA PRO A 87 17.58 -12.10 1.90
C PRO A 87 17.54 -13.57 1.47
N ARG A 88 17.77 -14.51 2.39
CA ARG A 88 17.79 -15.96 2.13
C ARG A 88 16.43 -16.54 1.70
N LEU A 89 15.33 -15.80 1.90
CA LEU A 89 13.98 -16.19 1.46
C LEU A 89 13.67 -15.74 0.03
N ASN A 90 14.51 -14.86 -0.55
CA ASN A 90 14.41 -14.42 -1.94
C ASN A 90 15.34 -15.23 -2.86
N GLU A 91 16.24 -16.04 -2.31
CA GLU A 91 16.94 -17.07 -3.09
C GLU A 91 15.96 -18.23 -3.33
N PRO A 92 15.74 -18.64 -4.59
CA PRO A 92 14.95 -19.83 -4.85
C PRO A 92 15.65 -21.00 -4.16
N THR A 93 14.96 -21.64 -3.22
CA THR A 93 15.48 -22.83 -2.54
C THR A 93 15.86 -23.85 -3.61
N ASN A 94 16.95 -24.62 -3.46
CA ASN A 94 17.39 -25.60 -4.48
C ASN A 94 16.24 -26.51 -4.98
N GLN A 95 15.28 -26.82 -4.11
CA GLN A 95 14.07 -27.58 -4.42
C GLN A 95 13.07 -26.89 -5.39
N GLN A 96 13.10 -25.56 -5.49
CA GLN A 96 12.38 -24.76 -6.49
C GLN A 96 13.22 -24.50 -7.75
N LEU A 97 14.55 -24.47 -7.65
CA LEU A 97 15.44 -24.43 -8.83
C LEU A 97 15.32 -25.72 -9.65
N ASP A 98 15.26 -26.86 -8.97
CA ASP A 98 15.13 -28.18 -9.62
C ASP A 98 13.84 -28.30 -10.44
N SER A 99 12.73 -27.68 -10.01
CA SER A 99 11.46 -27.74 -10.77
C SER A 99 11.38 -26.75 -11.94
N VAL A 100 12.12 -25.64 -11.90
CA VAL A 100 12.21 -24.67 -13.01
C VAL A 100 13.17 -25.16 -14.09
N VAL A 101 14.34 -25.70 -13.72
CA VAL A 101 15.31 -26.29 -14.67
C VAL A 101 14.67 -27.46 -15.43
N ASN A 102 13.96 -28.35 -14.71
CA ASN A 102 13.27 -29.48 -15.33
C ASN A 102 12.13 -29.05 -16.28
N HIS A 103 11.63 -27.81 -16.18
CA HIS A 103 10.60 -27.29 -17.08
C HIS A 103 11.18 -26.54 -18.28
N SER A 104 12.42 -26.04 -18.20
CA SER A 104 13.12 -25.36 -19.30
C SER A 104 13.83 -26.30 -20.27
N ASP A 105 14.09 -27.55 -19.87
CA ASP A 105 14.75 -28.56 -20.73
C ASP A 105 13.78 -29.26 -21.71
N PHE A 106 12.46 -29.02 -21.60
CA PHE A 106 11.42 -29.56 -22.50
C PHE A 106 10.89 -28.55 -23.53
N ASN A 107 11.58 -27.43 -23.77
CA ASN A 107 11.24 -26.49 -24.84
C ASN A 107 12.44 -26.17 -25.75
#